data_AF-A0A1Y2C5L5-F1
#
_entry.id   AF-A0A1Y2C5L5-F1
#
_cell.length_a   1.000
_cell.length_b   1.000
_cell.length_c   1.000
_cell.angle_alpha   90.00
_cell.angle_beta   90.00
_cell.angle_gamma   90.00
#
_symmetry.space_group_name_H-M   'P 1'
#
loop_
_entity.id
_entity.type
_entity.pdbx_description
1 polymer ?
#
loop_
_entity_poly.entity_id
_entity_poly.type
_entity_poly.pdbx_seq_one_letter_code
_entity_poly.pdbx_strand_id
1 'polypeptide(L)'
;MNRLAHLTSRRFQSTSSKVVVPVGAFASVDATRASLPPKVAELLREYPSVITLPVQWGEQDSYGHLNNVYYCRYFESGRLAHFEQVGSKFLTAEETERFVKAASYKAVGPIVKSVNINYRKVVDYPDTGNHF
;
A
#
# COMPACT_ATOMS: atom_id res chain seq x y z
N MET A 1 33.28 33.13 -32.98
CA MET A 1 33.13 31.74 -32.48
C MET A 1 32.14 31.76 -31.34
N ASN A 2 30.87 31.42 -31.60
CA ASN A 2 29.83 31.24 -30.58
C ASN A 2 28.76 30.30 -31.15
N ARG A 3 28.49 29.17 -30.47
CA ARG A 3 27.23 28.43 -30.60
C ARG A 3 26.75 28.04 -29.21
N LEU A 4 25.74 28.77 -28.75
CA LEU A 4 24.72 28.28 -27.83
C LEU A 4 23.76 27.39 -28.63
N ALA A 5 23.42 26.21 -28.11
CA ALA A 5 22.18 25.49 -28.46
C ALA A 5 21.85 24.45 -27.40
N HIS A 6 21.01 24.88 -26.44
CA HIS A 6 19.85 24.15 -25.91
C HIS A 6 19.87 22.61 -25.90
N LEU A 7 20.16 22.04 -24.73
CA LEU A 7 19.62 20.73 -24.32
C LEU A 7 18.61 20.94 -23.19
N THR A 8 17.47 21.54 -23.52
CA THR A 8 16.25 21.40 -22.71
C THR A 8 15.70 20.00 -22.97
N SER A 9 16.17 19.03 -22.18
CA SER A 9 15.62 17.67 -22.16
C SER A 9 14.11 17.77 -21.91
N ARG A 10 13.34 17.31 -22.89
CA ARG A 10 11.87 17.31 -22.89
C ARG A 10 11.39 16.52 -21.67
N ARG A 11 10.86 17.22 -20.66
CA ARG A 11 10.06 16.61 -19.61
C ARG A 11 8.91 15.89 -20.29
N PHE A 12 8.91 14.57 -20.23
CA PHE A 12 7.86 13.71 -20.78
C PHE A 12 6.54 14.09 -20.09
N GLN A 13 5.75 14.95 -20.72
CA GLN A 13 4.40 15.25 -20.26
C GLN A 13 3.53 14.07 -20.68
N SER A 14 3.42 13.08 -19.78
CA SER A 14 2.42 12.02 -19.92
C SER A 14 1.03 12.66 -19.87
N THR A 15 0.34 12.66 -21.01
CA THR A 15 -1.02 13.15 -21.21
C THR A 15 -2.09 12.09 -20.89
N SER A 16 -1.74 11.03 -20.17
CA SER A 16 -2.76 10.19 -19.52
C SER A 16 -3.31 10.99 -18.34
N SER A 17 -4.63 11.18 -18.29
CA SER A 17 -5.33 11.58 -17.06
C SER A 17 -4.76 10.75 -15.92
N LYS A 18 -3.90 11.34 -15.08
CA LYS A 18 -3.16 10.60 -14.05
C LYS A 18 -4.19 9.94 -13.16
N VAL A 19 -4.33 8.62 -13.28
CA VAL A 19 -5.10 7.82 -12.33
C VAL A 19 -4.41 8.03 -10.98
N VAL A 20 -5.02 8.82 -10.12
CA VAL A 20 -4.51 9.06 -8.77
C VAL A 20 -4.80 7.78 -8.00
N VAL A 21 -3.76 7.01 -7.75
CA VAL A 21 -3.85 5.82 -6.91
C VAL A 21 -3.82 6.29 -5.46
N PRO A 22 -4.89 6.10 -4.68
CA PRO A 22 -4.89 6.48 -3.27
C PRO A 22 -4.00 5.48 -2.51
N VAL A 23 -3.02 6.00 -1.76
CA VAL A 23 -1.98 5.20 -1.11
C VAL A 23 -2.09 5.23 0.41
N GLY A 24 -1.69 4.12 1.04
CA GLY A 24 -1.62 3.97 2.49
C GLY A 24 -2.98 3.82 3.17
N ALA A 25 -2.96 3.90 4.49
CA ALA A 25 -4.13 3.71 5.35
C ALA A 25 -5.12 4.89 5.34
N PHE A 26 -4.69 6.07 4.88
CA PHE A 26 -5.53 7.28 4.83
C PHE A 26 -6.54 7.29 3.67
N ALA A 27 -6.36 6.38 2.70
CA ALA A 27 -7.32 6.18 1.63
C ALA A 27 -8.59 5.48 2.16
N SER A 28 -9.77 5.97 1.75
CA SER A 28 -11.00 5.22 2.01
C SER A 28 -11.00 3.91 1.22
N VAL A 29 -11.61 2.86 1.78
CA VAL A 29 -11.69 1.54 1.12
C VAL A 29 -12.37 1.66 -0.25
N ASP A 30 -13.40 2.50 -0.36
CA ASP A 30 -14.12 2.71 -1.62
C ASP A 30 -13.27 3.43 -2.66
N ALA A 31 -12.51 4.46 -2.26
CA ALA A 31 -11.57 5.13 -3.16
C ALA A 31 -10.47 4.16 -3.62
N THR A 32 -9.93 3.35 -2.71
CA THR A 32 -8.94 2.33 -3.04
C THR A 32 -9.51 1.34 -4.05
N ARG A 33 -10.69 0.77 -3.79
CA ARG A 33 -11.34 -0.17 -4.72
C ARG A 33 -11.62 0.42 -6.09
N ALA A 34 -12.06 1.67 -6.15
CA ALA A 34 -12.31 2.37 -7.41
C ALA A 34 -11.03 2.59 -8.25
N SER A 35 -9.86 2.55 -7.61
CA SER A 35 -8.57 2.69 -8.29
C SER A 35 -7.96 1.37 -8.81
N LEU A 36 -8.52 0.22 -8.42
CA LEU A 36 -7.98 -1.09 -8.76
C LEU A 36 -8.42 -1.54 -10.17
N PRO A 37 -7.63 -2.40 -10.84
CA PRO A 37 -8.09 -3.10 -12.04
C PRO A 37 -9.39 -3.87 -11.76
N PRO A 38 -10.36 -3.93 -12.71
CA PRO A 38 -11.68 -4.53 -12.47
C PRO A 38 -11.62 -5.96 -11.93
N LYS A 39 -10.71 -6.78 -12.47
CA LYS A 39 -10.50 -8.16 -12.03
C LYS A 39 -9.99 -8.24 -10.59
N VAL A 40 -9.10 -7.35 -10.19
CA VAL A 40 -8.57 -7.28 -8.83
C VAL A 40 -9.66 -6.79 -7.86
N ALA A 41 -10.42 -5.77 -8.25
CA ALA A 41 -11.55 -5.27 -7.46
C ALA A 41 -12.59 -6.37 -7.20
N GLU A 42 -12.89 -7.21 -8.20
CA GLU A 42 -13.78 -8.35 -8.05
C GLU A 42 -13.23 -9.41 -7.06
N LEU A 43 -11.95 -9.78 -7.19
CA LEU A 43 -11.29 -10.73 -6.28
C LEU A 43 -11.28 -10.23 -4.83
N LEU A 44 -11.23 -8.91 -4.63
CA LEU A 44 -11.15 -8.28 -3.32
C LEU A 44 -12.50 -7.81 -2.76
N ARG A 45 -13.63 -8.08 -3.46
CA ARG A 45 -14.96 -7.55 -3.10
C ARG A 45 -15.41 -7.90 -1.68
N GLU A 46 -15.06 -9.10 -1.20
CA GLU A 46 -15.49 -9.63 0.10
C GLU A 46 -14.56 -9.23 1.25
N TYR A 47 -13.42 -8.60 0.95
CA TYR A 47 -12.48 -8.16 1.97
C TYR A 47 -12.89 -6.80 2.51
N PRO A 48 -13.15 -6.64 3.82
CA PRO A 48 -13.70 -5.41 4.39
C PRO A 48 -12.71 -4.24 4.46
N SER A 49 -11.43 -4.51 4.21
CA SER A 49 -10.31 -3.57 4.27
C SER A 49 -9.40 -3.78 3.07
N VAL A 50 -9.04 -2.68 2.41
CA VAL A 50 -8.16 -2.67 1.24
C VAL A 50 -7.32 -1.40 1.31
N ILE A 51 -6.00 -1.54 1.16
CA ILE A 51 -5.05 -0.43 1.05
C ILE A 51 -4.09 -0.70 -0.11
N THR A 52 -3.59 0.38 -0.71
CA THR A 52 -2.52 0.30 -1.72
C THR A 52 -1.22 0.79 -1.12
N LEU A 53 -0.18 -0.02 -1.21
CA LEU A 53 1.17 0.35 -0.80
C LEU A 53 2.07 0.34 -2.05
N PRO A 54 2.63 1.49 -2.46
CA PRO A 54 3.55 1.51 -3.59
C PRO A 54 4.87 0.83 -3.20
N VAL A 55 5.38 -0.02 -4.10
CA VAL A 55 6.70 -0.63 -3.92
C VAL A 55 7.75 0.46 -3.89
N GLN A 56 8.62 0.46 -2.88
CA GLN A 56 9.73 1.41 -2.82
C GLN A 56 10.94 0.84 -3.54
N TRP A 57 11.62 1.67 -4.33
CA TRP A 57 12.78 1.25 -5.10
C TRP A 57 13.86 0.55 -4.25
N GLY A 58 14.08 1.06 -3.03
CA GLY A 58 15.08 0.54 -2.08
C GLY A 58 14.71 -0.74 -1.35
N GLU A 59 13.51 -1.29 -1.57
CA GLU A 59 13.06 -2.56 -0.97
C GLU A 59 13.40 -3.77 -1.85
N GLN A 60 13.96 -3.52 -3.03
CA GLN A 60 14.39 -4.58 -3.94
C GLN A 60 15.74 -5.15 -3.51
N ASP A 61 15.92 -6.45 -3.74
CA ASP A 61 17.21 -7.11 -3.59
C ASP A 61 18.06 -7.02 -4.87
N SER A 62 19.25 -7.64 -4.84
CA SER A 62 20.17 -7.67 -5.98
C SER A 62 19.64 -8.38 -7.23
N TYR A 63 18.55 -9.15 -7.11
CA TYR A 63 17.89 -9.79 -8.24
C TYR A 63 16.84 -8.89 -8.90
N GLY A 64 16.63 -7.67 -8.39
CA GLY A 64 15.71 -6.70 -8.98
C GLY A 64 14.24 -6.98 -8.63
N HIS A 65 13.98 -7.72 -7.55
CA HIS A 65 12.64 -8.03 -7.07
C HIS A 65 12.48 -7.53 -5.65
N LEU A 66 11.24 -7.28 -5.22
CA LEU A 66 10.91 -6.97 -3.84
C LEU A 66 11.43 -8.09 -2.92
N ASN A 67 12.31 -7.72 -2.00
CA ASN A 67 12.89 -8.67 -1.08
C ASN A 67 11.79 -9.27 -0.18
N ASN A 68 11.86 -10.58 0.06
CA ASN A 68 10.84 -11.34 0.77
C ASN A 68 10.54 -10.80 2.19
N VAL A 69 11.51 -10.20 2.88
CA VAL A 69 11.33 -9.62 4.22
C VAL A 69 10.33 -8.47 4.23
N TYR A 70 10.23 -7.69 3.14
CA TYR A 70 9.33 -6.54 3.07
C TYR A 70 7.85 -6.92 2.96
N TYR A 71 7.53 -8.14 2.53
CA TYR A 71 6.14 -8.61 2.55
C TYR A 71 5.56 -8.61 3.97
N CYS A 72 6.34 -8.99 4.97
CA CYS A 72 5.92 -8.90 6.38
C CYS A 72 5.56 -7.46 6.78
N ARG A 73 6.32 -6.47 6.28
CA ARG A 73 6.06 -5.04 6.53
C ARG A 73 4.78 -4.57 5.86
N TYR A 74 4.53 -5.01 4.63
CA TYR A 74 3.29 -4.65 3.94
C TYR A 74 2.06 -5.26 4.63
N PHE A 75 2.16 -6.51 5.09
CA PHE A 75 1.09 -7.15 5.87
C PHE A 75 0.90 -6.50 7.25
N GLU A 76 1.97 -5.99 7.87
CA GLU A 76 1.89 -5.19 9.09
C GLU A 76 1.07 -3.91 8.87
N SER A 77 1.38 -3.16 7.82
CA SER A 77 0.61 -1.96 7.44
C SER A 77 -0.84 -2.30 7.09
N GLY A 78 -1.07 -3.38 6.33
CA GLY A 78 -2.43 -3.86 6.00
C GLY A 78 -3.23 -4.26 7.22
N ARG A 79 -2.60 -4.93 8.19
CA ARG A 79 -3.23 -5.31 9.46
C ARG A 79 -3.63 -4.08 10.28
N LEU A 80 -2.75 -3.08 10.38
CA LEU A 80 -3.06 -1.85 11.10
C LEU A 80 -4.23 -1.10 10.45
N ALA A 81 -4.20 -0.95 9.12
CA ALA A 81 -5.30 -0.35 8.36
C ALA A 81 -6.60 -1.14 8.52
N HIS A 82 -6.54 -2.46 8.57
CA HIS A 82 -7.72 -3.30 8.82
C HIS A 82 -8.34 -2.99 10.19
N PHE A 83 -7.53 -2.88 11.25
CA PHE A 83 -8.04 -2.53 12.58
C PHE A 83 -8.68 -1.15 12.61
N GLU A 84 -8.14 -0.17 11.90
CA GLU A 84 -8.75 1.16 11.79
C GLU A 84 -10.05 1.14 10.96
N GLN A 85 -10.04 0.55 9.77
CA GLN A 85 -11.15 0.55 8.82
C GLN A 85 -12.33 -0.33 9.27
N VAL A 86 -12.06 -1.41 10.01
CA VAL A 86 -13.09 -2.30 10.56
C VAL A 86 -13.48 -1.83 11.96
N GLY A 87 -12.52 -1.47 12.82
CA GLY A 87 -12.78 -1.00 14.17
C GLY A 87 -13.71 0.20 14.20
N SER A 88 -13.51 1.17 13.31
CA SER A 88 -14.39 2.35 13.16
C SER A 88 -15.86 2.03 12.83
N LYS A 89 -16.19 0.80 12.40
CA LYS A 89 -17.57 0.36 12.15
C LYS A 89 -18.27 -0.18 13.40
N PHE A 90 -17.50 -0.58 14.43
CA PHE A 90 -18.01 -1.30 15.59
C PHE A 90 -17.64 -0.65 16.93
N LEU A 91 -16.67 0.27 16.95
CA LEU A 91 -16.12 0.91 18.13
C LEU A 91 -16.20 2.44 17.99
N THR A 92 -16.14 3.16 19.11
CA THR A 92 -15.95 4.61 19.06
C THR A 92 -14.56 4.98 18.53
N ALA A 93 -14.36 6.25 18.19
CA ALA A 93 -13.06 6.76 17.78
C ALA A 93 -11.99 6.56 18.89
N GLU A 94 -12.36 6.82 20.15
CA GLU A 94 -11.44 6.67 21.30
C GLU A 94 -11.11 5.20 21.60
N GLU A 95 -12.06 4.29 21.37
CA GLU A 95 -11.84 2.84 21.53
C GLU A 95 -10.94 2.30 20.42
N THR A 96 -11.21 2.69 19.17
CA THR A 96 -10.38 2.34 18.01
C THR A 96 -8.96 2.87 18.20
N GLU A 97 -8.81 4.12 18.63
CA GLU A 97 -7.49 4.71 18.89
C GLU A 97 -6.74 3.97 20.00
N ARG A 98 -7.40 3.60 21.10
CA ARG A 98 -6.77 2.81 22.18
C ARG A 98 -6.30 1.43 21.70
N PHE A 99 -7.05 0.80 20.80
CA PHE A 99 -6.73 -0.51 20.25
C PHE A 99 -5.56 -0.45 19.24
N VAL A 100 -5.58 0.55 18.36
CA VAL A 100 -4.61 0.71 17.26
C VAL A 100 -3.31 1.36 17.73
N LYS A 101 -3.41 2.47 18.46
CA LYS A 101 -2.27 3.24 18.99
C LYS A 101 -1.93 2.82 20.40
N ALA A 102 -1.93 1.52 20.69
CA ALA A 102 -1.53 0.91 21.97
C ALA A 102 -0.04 1.15 22.33
N ALA A 103 0.49 2.36 22.11
CA ALA A 103 1.80 2.89 22.47
C ALA A 103 1.93 3.20 23.98
N SER A 104 0.87 2.97 24.76
CA SER A 104 0.96 2.97 26.22
C SER A 104 1.30 1.56 26.69
N TYR A 105 2.28 1.40 27.56
CA TYR A 105 2.68 0.13 28.18
C TYR A 105 1.56 -0.59 28.96
N LYS A 106 0.38 0.04 29.11
CA LYS A 106 -0.83 -0.50 29.72
C LYS A 106 -1.94 -0.83 28.72
N ALA A 107 -1.75 -0.56 27.43
CA ALA A 107 -2.77 -0.82 26.43
C ALA A 107 -2.76 -2.32 26.05
N VAL A 108 -3.96 -2.91 25.99
CA VAL A 108 -4.15 -4.28 25.52
C VAL A 108 -4.32 -4.22 24.01
N GLY A 109 -3.31 -4.65 23.26
CA GLY A 109 -3.30 -4.67 21.81
C GLY A 109 -3.00 -6.07 21.25
N PRO A 110 -3.34 -6.33 19.98
CA PRO A 110 -3.05 -7.60 19.34
C PRO A 110 -1.54 -7.78 19.10
N ILE A 111 -0.98 -8.90 19.57
CA ILE A 111 0.41 -9.28 19.34
C ILE A 111 0.46 -10.42 18.32
N VAL A 112 1.37 -10.31 17.34
CA VAL A 112 1.57 -11.35 16.33
C VAL A 112 2.30 -12.54 16.97
N LYS A 113 1.64 -13.70 16.98
CA LYS A 113 2.23 -14.96 17.45
C LYS A 113 3.01 -15.70 16.36
N SER A 114 2.51 -15.70 15.14
CA SER A 114 3.11 -16.42 14.01
C SER A 114 2.74 -15.76 12.67
N VAL A 115 3.60 -15.96 11.67
CA VAL A 115 3.41 -15.49 10.29
C VAL A 115 3.79 -16.62 9.35
N ASN A 116 2.93 -16.90 8.36
CA ASN A 116 3.22 -17.81 7.25
C ASN A 116 2.92 -17.08 5.95
N ILE A 117 3.90 -17.01 5.04
CA ILE A 117 3.77 -16.30 3.76
C ILE A 117 4.21 -17.24 2.65
N ASN A 118 3.34 -17.42 1.67
CA ASN A 118 3.60 -18.22 0.48
C ASN A 118 3.77 -17.28 -0.73
N TYR A 119 4.98 -17.21 -1.28
CA TYR A 119 5.31 -16.35 -2.41
C TYR A 119 4.93 -17.03 -3.72
N ARG A 120 4.03 -16.42 -4.50
CA ARG A 120 3.48 -17.02 -5.73
C ARG A 120 3.90 -16.32 -7.02
N LYS A 121 4.17 -15.01 -6.94
CA LYS A 121 4.57 -14.19 -8.07
C LYS A 121 5.57 -13.15 -7.59
N VAL A 122 6.51 -12.82 -8.47
CA VAL A 122 7.48 -11.75 -8.29
C VAL A 122 6.78 -10.39 -8.37
N VAL A 123 7.27 -9.44 -7.58
CA VAL A 123 6.85 -8.02 -7.55
C VAL A 123 8.11 -7.17 -7.65
N ASP A 124 8.09 -6.13 -8.48
CA ASP A 124 9.22 -5.25 -8.77
C ASP A 124 8.81 -3.77 -8.76
N TYR A 125 9.76 -2.86 -8.72
CA TYR A 125 9.49 -1.42 -8.83
C TYR A 125 9.35 -1.00 -10.30
N PRO A 126 8.40 -0.14 -10.69
CA PRO A 126 7.45 0.62 -9.87
C PRO A 126 6.04 0.01 -9.82
N ASP A 127 5.88 -1.21 -9.31
CA ASP A 127 4.54 -1.77 -9.13
C ASP A 127 3.79 -1.08 -7.97
N THR A 128 2.49 -0.86 -8.18
CA THR A 128 1.55 -0.34 -7.19
C THR A 128 0.35 -1.27 -7.02
N GLY A 129 0.45 -2.53 -7.44
CA GLY A 129 -0.64 -3.50 -7.41
C GLY A 129 -1.65 -3.36 -8.56
N ASN A 130 -1.37 -2.51 -9.56
CA ASN A 130 -2.29 -2.19 -10.66
C ASN A 130 -1.96 -2.90 -11.99
N HIS A 131 -0.94 -3.75 -12.03
CA HIS A 131 -0.53 -4.48 -13.24
C HIS A 131 -1.07 -5.93 -13.31
N PHE A 132 -2.21 -6.22 -12.67
CA PHE A 132 -2.84 -7.54 -12.61
C PHE A 132 -4.14 -7.65 -13.41
#